data_AF-A0A944WZ33-F1
#
_entry.id   AF-A0A944WZ33-F1
#
_cell.length_a   1.000
_cell.length_b   1.000
_cell.length_c   1.000
_cell.angle_alpha   90.00
_cell.angle_beta   90.00
_cell.angle_gamma   90.00
#
_symmetry.space_group_name_H-M   'P 1'
#
loop_
_entity.id
_entity.type
_entity.pdbx_description
1 polymer ?
#
loop_
_entity_poly.entity_id
_entity_poly.type
_entity_poly.pdbx_seq_one_letter_code
_entity_poly.pdbx_strand_id
1 'polypeptide(L)'
;MVEIKIIKREGQTSILTRITYILFGVLTATTILALGTRLLGAWGLLLSILLSIGLAYFGLKNTRPRSKLRIVIWSLIGTIITGILIYIGFLVALSNVLGD
;
A
#
# COMPACT_ATOMS: atom_id res chain seq x y z
N MET A 1 -36.64 -35.21 11.26
CA MET A 1 -36.11 -33.98 11.85
C MET A 1 -34.90 -33.57 11.03
N VAL A 2 -35.05 -32.62 10.10
CA VAL A 2 -34.02 -32.29 9.11
C VAL A 2 -33.18 -31.15 9.67
N GLU A 3 -31.93 -31.44 10.05
CA GLU A 3 -30.97 -30.42 10.45
C GLU A 3 -30.57 -29.57 9.24
N ILE A 4 -31.14 -28.37 9.15
CA ILE A 4 -30.70 -27.36 8.21
C ILE A 4 -29.34 -26.85 8.68
N LYS A 5 -28.26 -27.42 8.15
CA LYS A 5 -26.91 -26.84 8.24
C LYS A 5 -26.93 -25.48 7.56
N ILE A 6 -27.09 -24.41 8.34
CA ILE A 6 -26.89 -23.04 7.90
C ILE A 6 -25.42 -22.92 7.51
N ILE A 7 -25.14 -23.07 6.21
CA ILE A 7 -23.83 -22.79 5.62
C ILE A 7 -23.64 -21.28 5.73
N LYS A 8 -23.06 -20.84 6.84
CA LYS A 8 -22.61 -19.47 7.06
C LYS A 8 -21.58 -19.19 5.96
N ARG A 9 -21.95 -18.43 4.92
CA ARG A 9 -21.01 -17.90 3.92
C ARG A 9 -20.11 -16.87 4.61
N GLU A 10 -19.18 -17.33 5.43
CA GLU A 10 -18.13 -16.50 5.97
C GLU A 10 -17.20 -16.09 4.82
N GLY A 11 -17.14 -14.78 4.57
CA GLY A 11 -15.93 -14.20 3.96
C GLY A 11 -16.08 -13.47 2.63
N GLN A 12 -17.28 -13.11 2.17
CA GLN A 12 -17.37 -12.07 1.13
C GLN A 12 -17.37 -10.68 1.77
N THR A 13 -16.17 -10.11 1.90
CA THR A 13 -16.03 -8.68 2.12
C THR A 13 -16.69 -7.94 0.96
N SER A 14 -17.67 -7.09 1.27
CA SER A 14 -18.33 -6.22 0.28
C SER A 14 -17.29 -5.46 -0.53
N ILE A 15 -17.55 -5.29 -1.84
CA ILE A 15 -16.70 -4.53 -2.75
C ILE A 15 -16.40 -3.14 -2.18
N LEU A 16 -17.41 -2.50 -1.60
CA LEU A 16 -17.27 -1.20 -0.95
C LEU A 16 -16.21 -1.24 0.15
N THR A 17 -16.30 -2.23 1.04
CA THR A 17 -15.33 -2.44 2.13
C THR A 17 -13.91 -2.67 1.61
N ARG A 18 -13.74 -3.39 0.50
CA ARG A 18 -12.43 -3.59 -0.11
C ARG A 18 -11.84 -2.28 -0.64
N ILE A 19 -12.65 -1.48 -1.33
CA ILE A 19 -12.24 -0.17 -1.85
C ILE A 19 -11.83 0.73 -0.69
N THR A 20 -12.60 0.78 0.41
CA THR A 20 -12.25 1.58 1.59
C THR A 20 -10.89 1.19 2.17
N TYR A 21 -10.59 -0.11 2.26
CA TYR A 21 -9.29 -0.57 2.75
C TYR A 21 -8.13 -0.26 1.81
N ILE A 22 -8.35 -0.30 0.50
CA ILE A 22 -7.36 0.13 -0.49
C ILE A 22 -7.07 1.62 -0.34
N LEU A 23 -8.11 2.45 -0.29
CA LEU A 23 -7.97 3.90 -0.10
C LEU A 23 -7.24 4.22 1.20
N PHE A 24 -7.55 3.49 2.28
CA PHE A 24 -6.88 3.66 3.56
C PHE A 24 -5.38 3.32 3.49
N GLY A 25 -5.00 2.24 2.81
CA GLY A 25 -3.59 1.88 2.63
C GLY A 25 -2.84 2.89 1.76
N VAL A 26 -3.47 3.40 0.69
CA VAL A 26 -2.92 4.48 -0.14
C VAL A 26 -2.69 5.74 0.70
N LEU A 27 -3.70 6.20 1.43
CA LEU A 27 -3.61 7.38 2.32
C LEU A 27 -2.49 7.24 3.35
N THR A 28 -2.36 6.05 3.94
CA THR A 28 -1.31 5.78 4.93
C THR A 28 0.08 5.89 4.29
N ALA A 29 0.27 5.25 3.13
CA ALA A 29 1.53 5.28 2.40
C ALA A 29 1.92 6.71 1.97
N THR A 30 0.97 7.47 1.41
CA THR A 30 1.21 8.85 1.00
C THR A 30 1.51 9.77 2.18
N THR A 31 0.88 9.55 3.33
CA THR A 31 1.16 10.34 4.54
C THR A 31 2.59 10.08 5.05
N ILE A 32 3.04 8.82 5.06
CA ILE A 32 4.41 8.47 5.46
C ILE A 32 5.42 9.14 4.52
N LEU A 33 5.21 9.03 3.21
CA LEU A 33 6.06 9.65 2.19
C LEU A 33 6.09 11.18 2.29
N ALA A 34 4.93 11.81 2.46
CA ALA A 34 4.81 13.27 2.60
C ALA A 34 5.47 13.80 3.88
N LEU A 35 5.32 13.08 4.99
CA LEU A 35 5.96 13.46 6.25
C LEU A 35 7.48 13.26 6.19
N GLY A 36 7.96 12.15 5.65
CA GLY A 36 9.40 11.91 5.55
C GLY A 36 10.08 12.89 4.61
N THR A 37 9.52 13.16 3.43
CA THR A 37 10.02 14.19 2.50
C THR A 37 10.06 15.57 3.15
N ARG A 38 9.01 15.96 3.89
CA ARG A 38 8.95 17.26 4.57
C ARG A 38 9.97 17.41 5.70
N LEU A 39 10.22 16.35 6.47
CA LEU A 39 11.08 16.40 7.65
C LEU A 39 12.56 16.23 7.32
N LEU A 40 12.89 15.43 6.30
CA LEU A 40 14.26 14.96 6.04
C LEU A 40 14.73 15.23 4.60
N GLY A 41 13.93 15.93 3.79
CA GLY A 41 14.25 16.25 2.40
C GLY A 41 14.42 14.98 1.55
N ALA A 42 15.47 14.94 0.71
CA ALA A 42 15.76 13.80 -0.17
C ALA A 42 16.05 12.49 0.61
N TRP A 43 16.70 12.59 1.78
CA TRP A 43 16.91 11.44 2.68
C TRP A 43 15.60 10.91 3.26
N GLY A 44 14.60 11.78 3.35
CA GLY A 44 13.25 11.45 3.76
C GLY A 44 12.53 10.48 2.83
N LEU A 45 12.80 10.50 1.52
CA LEU A 45 12.24 9.53 0.58
C LEU A 45 12.74 8.12 0.87
N LEU A 46 14.05 7.97 1.02
CA LEU A 46 14.70 6.69 1.31
C LEU A 46 14.21 6.09 2.63
N LEU A 47 14.17 6.91 3.70
CA LEU A 47 13.65 6.49 5.01
C LEU A 47 12.17 6.12 4.95
N SER A 48 11.35 6.88 4.24
CA SER A 48 9.92 6.61 4.08
C SER A 48 9.64 5.31 3.33
N ILE A 49 10.43 5.04 2.27
CA ILE A 49 10.34 3.79 1.51
C ILE A 49 10.73 2.62 2.42
N LEU A 50 11.83 2.74 3.18
CA LEU A 50 12.29 1.70 4.09
C LEU A 50 11.26 1.42 5.20
N LEU A 51 10.68 2.47 5.79
CA LEU A 51 9.58 2.36 6.76
C LEU A 51 8.36 1.68 6.16
N SER A 52 7.96 2.05 4.93
CA SER A 52 6.78 1.48 4.27
C SER A 52 6.98 0.00 3.91
N ILE A 53 8.20 -0.39 3.51
CA ILE A 53 8.59 -1.80 3.31
C ILE A 53 8.56 -2.56 4.65
N GLY A 54 9.09 -1.97 5.72
CA GLY A 54 9.05 -2.54 7.07
C GLY A 54 7.62 -2.78 7.55
N LEU A 55 6.73 -1.80 7.36
CA LEU A 55 5.29 -1.92 7.65
C LEU A 55 4.63 -3.01 6.81
N ALA A 56 4.95 -3.10 5.52
CA ALA A 56 4.42 -4.13 4.65
C ALA A 56 4.89 -5.53 5.07
N TYR A 57 6.17 -5.69 5.41
CA TYR A 57 6.74 -6.96 5.86
C TYR A 57 6.17 -7.39 7.22
N PHE A 58 6.13 -6.48 8.20
CA PHE A 58 5.56 -6.76 9.52
C PHE A 58 4.06 -7.09 9.42
N GLY A 59 3.35 -6.33 8.58
CA GLY A 59 1.97 -6.60 8.25
C GLY A 59 1.78 -8.00 7.68
N LEU A 60 2.57 -8.39 6.66
CA LEU A 60 2.50 -9.70 6.03
C LEU A 60 2.82 -10.84 7.01
N LYS A 61 3.81 -10.66 7.90
CA LYS A 61 4.22 -11.66 8.88
C LYS A 61 3.15 -11.91 9.94
N ASN A 62 2.44 -10.86 10.36
CA ASN A 62 1.48 -10.93 11.48
C ASN A 62 0.01 -11.07 11.05
N THR A 63 -0.30 -11.06 9.75
CA THR A 63 -1.69 -11.16 9.28
C THR A 63 -2.00 -12.52 8.66
N ARG A 64 -3.17 -13.07 9.03
CA ARG A 64 -3.68 -14.32 8.45
C ARG A 64 -3.98 -14.15 6.95
N PRO A 65 -3.72 -15.18 6.13
CA PRO A 65 -4.12 -15.19 4.73
C PRO A 65 -5.64 -15.04 4.64
N ARG A 66 -6.13 -14.01 3.92
CA ARG A 66 -7.53 -13.54 3.79
C ARG A 66 -8.07 -12.55 4.83
N SER A 67 -7.23 -12.04 5.74
CA SER A 67 -7.65 -10.94 6.61
C SER A 67 -7.83 -9.62 5.84
N LYS A 68 -8.72 -8.75 6.32
CA LYS A 68 -8.94 -7.39 5.78
C LYS A 68 -7.64 -6.56 5.77
N LEU A 69 -6.80 -6.74 6.79
CA LEU A 69 -5.48 -6.11 6.89
C LEU A 69 -4.56 -6.47 5.73
N ARG A 70 -4.67 -7.68 5.16
CA ARG A 70 -3.85 -8.09 4.02
C ARG A 70 -4.14 -7.24 2.78
N ILE A 71 -5.39 -6.79 2.59
CA ILE A 71 -5.77 -5.88 1.49
C ILE A 71 -5.05 -4.54 1.65
N VAL A 72 -5.05 -4.00 2.88
CA VAL A 72 -4.34 -2.75 3.22
C VAL A 72 -2.84 -2.89 2.92
N ILE A 73 -2.23 -4.00 3.34
CA ILE A 73 -0.80 -4.25 3.11
C ILE A 73 -0.48 -4.36 1.62
N TRP A 74 -1.30 -5.06 0.83
CA TRP A 74 -1.14 -5.13 -0.63
C TRP A 74 -1.28 -3.75 -1.29
N SER A 75 -2.22 -2.92 -0.84
CA SER A 75 -2.34 -1.54 -1.35
C SER A 75 -1.14 -0.67 -0.98
N LEU A 76 -0.55 -0.87 0.21
CA LEU A 76 0.69 -0.21 0.64
C LEU A 76 1.84 -0.55 -0.31
N ILE A 77 2.06 -1.84 -0.58
CA ILE A 77 3.09 -2.31 -1.53
C ILE A 77 2.85 -1.73 -2.92
N GLY A 78 1.61 -1.81 -3.41
CA GLY A 78 1.25 -1.29 -4.73
C GLY A 78 1.50 0.22 -4.87
N THR A 79 1.20 0.99 -3.82
CA THR A 79 1.42 2.45 -3.81
C THR A 79 2.92 2.78 -3.85
N ILE A 80 3.75 2.05 -3.11
CA ILE A 80 5.21 2.22 -3.13
C ILE A 80 5.76 1.94 -4.53
N ILE A 81 5.39 0.81 -5.14
CA ILE A 81 5.85 0.43 -6.47
C ILE A 81 5.43 1.48 -7.50
N THR A 82 4.17 1.91 -7.45
CA THR A 82 3.64 2.94 -8.36
C THR A 82 4.39 4.26 -8.19
N GLY A 83 4.66 4.67 -6.95
CA GLY A 83 5.45 5.87 -6.65
C GLY A 83 6.87 5.79 -7.20
N ILE A 84 7.55 4.64 -7.07
CA ILE A 84 8.89 4.42 -7.62
C ILE A 84 8.86 4.49 -9.16
N LEU A 85 7.88 3.86 -9.81
CA LEU A 85 7.74 3.89 -11.26
C LEU A 85 7.50 5.32 -11.79
N ILE A 86 6.65 6.09 -11.12
CA ILE A 86 6.40 7.49 -11.47
C ILE A 86 7.69 8.31 -11.29
N TYR A 87 8.42 8.11 -10.21
CA TYR A 87 9.68 8.81 -9.95
C TYR A 87 10.74 8.51 -11.01
N ILE A 88 10.92 7.23 -11.39
CA ILE A 88 11.82 6.83 -12.47
C ILE A 88 11.38 7.44 -13.80
N GLY A 89 10.08 7.36 -14.11
CA GLY A 89 9.52 7.96 -15.33
C GLY A 89 9.76 9.46 -15.40
N PHE A 90 9.62 10.16 -14.27
CA PHE A 90 9.93 11.59 -14.17
C PHE A 90 11.41 11.88 -14.40
N LEU A 91 12.33 11.09 -13.81
CA LEU A 91 13.77 11.25 -14.03
C LEU A 91 14.16 11.04 -15.49
N VAL A 92 13.58 10.03 -16.16
CA VAL A 92 13.82 9.76 -17.59
C VAL A 92 13.28 10.89 -18.46
N ALA A 93 12.08 11.41 -18.15
CA ALA A 93 11.54 12.57 -18.85
C ALA A 93 12.44 13.80 -18.68
N LEU A 94 12.91 14.06 -17.46
CA LEU A 94 13.80 15.17 -17.16
C LEU A 94 15.15 15.06 -17.90
N SER A 95 15.74 13.86 -17.97
CA SER A 95 16.99 13.65 -18.71
C SER A 95 16.84 13.87 -20.20
N ASN A 96 15.66 13.56 -20.77
CA ASN A 96 15.37 13.84 -22.18
C ASN A 96 15.11 15.33 -22.43
N VAL A 97 14.66 16.10 -21.44
CA VAL A 97 14.37 17.54 -21.58
C VAL A 97 15.61 18.41 -21.32
N LEU A 98 16.50 18.00 -20.40
CA LEU A 98 17.74 18.70 -20.07
C LEU A 98 18.96 18.22 -20.87
N GLY A 99 18.79 17.17 -21.68
CA GLY A 99 19.83 16.56 -22.50
C GLY A 99 19.96 17.16 -23.91
N ASP A 100 19.08 18.08 -24.28
CA ASP A 100 19.16 18.95 -25.48
C ASP A 100 19.61 20.38 -25.07
#